data_AF-A0A734BQP3-F1
#
_entry.id   AF-A0A734BQP3-F1
#
_cell.length_a   1.000
_cell.length_b   1.000
_cell.length_c   1.000
_cell.angle_alpha   90.00
_cell.angle_beta   90.00
_cell.angle_gamma   90.00
#
_symmetry.space_group_name_H-M   'P 1'
#
loop_
_entity.id
_entity.type
_entity.pdbx_description
1 polymer ?
#
loop_
_entity_poly.entity_id
_entity_poly.type
_entity_poly.pdbx_seq_one_letter_code
_entity_poly.pdbx_strand_id
1 'polypeptide(L)'
;YLDVNYKFTPWFNLTVRNRYNHNNYSSTDLNGELDNNDSYEIGNYWNFIITDKFSYTFEPHYFYNVNDFNSSNGTKHHWEITNTFRYRINEHWLPYFELRWLDRNVGPYHREQNQIRIGAKYFF
;
A
#
# COMPACT_ATOMS: atom_id res chain seq x y z
N TYR A 1 -13.82 2.16 5.17
CA TYR A 1 -12.95 2.96 4.28
C TYR A 1 -13.82 3.66 3.26
N LEU A 2 -13.32 4.74 2.66
CA LEU A 2 -13.96 5.46 1.56
C LEU A 2 -12.96 5.57 0.39
N ASP A 3 -13.42 5.24 -0.81
CA ASP A 3 -12.64 5.37 -2.04
C ASP A 3 -13.31 6.39 -2.96
N VAL A 4 -12.51 7.30 -3.51
CA VAL A 4 -12.93 8.23 -4.57
C VAL A 4 -12.07 7.97 -5.78
N ASN A 5 -12.69 7.53 -6.88
CA ASN A 5 -12.02 7.35 -8.16
C ASN A 5 -12.42 8.46 -9.13
N TYR A 6 -11.43 8.98 -9.86
CA TYR A 6 -11.66 9.89 -10.98
C TYR A 6 -10.85 9.46 -12.20
N LYS A 7 -11.55 9.31 -13.33
CA LYS A 7 -10.95 9.00 -14.63
C LYS A 7 -10.69 10.29 -15.40
N PHE A 8 -9.43 10.73 -15.41
CA PHE A 8 -9.02 11.95 -16.09
C PHE A 8 -8.98 11.77 -17.61
N THR A 9 -8.48 10.62 -18.07
CA THR A 9 -8.34 10.29 -19.49
C THR A 9 -8.67 8.81 -19.73
N PRO A 10 -8.79 8.36 -20.99
CA PRO A 10 -8.92 6.93 -21.28
C PRO A 10 -7.77 6.07 -20.72
N TRP A 11 -6.58 6.65 -20.57
CA TRP A 11 -5.36 5.95 -20.17
C TRP A 11 -4.93 6.23 -18.71
N PHE A 12 -5.55 7.18 -18.01
CA PHE A 12 -5.19 7.53 -16.64
C PHE A 12 -6.40 7.76 -15.74
N ASN A 13 -6.36 7.11 -14.57
CA ASN A 13 -7.26 7.39 -13.46
C ASN A 13 -6.49 7.43 -12.13
N LEU A 14 -7.08 8.12 -11.17
CA LEU A 14 -6.60 8.19 -9.80
C LEU A 14 -7.71 7.69 -8.87
N THR A 15 -7.36 6.78 -7.96
CA THR A 15 -8.19 6.49 -6.78
C THR A 15 -7.49 7.02 -5.54
N VAL A 16 -8.20 7.76 -4.71
CA VAL A 16 -7.77 8.10 -3.34
C VAL A 16 -8.62 7.29 -2.38
N ARG A 17 -7.95 6.54 -1.51
CA ARG A 17 -8.55 5.73 -0.44
C ARG A 17 -8.24 6.35 0.90
N ASN A 18 -9.25 6.35 1.75
CA ASN A 18 -9.15 6.78 3.12
C ASN A 18 -9.67 5.68 4.04
N ARG A 19 -8.82 5.15 4.93
CA ARG A 19 -9.13 3.99 5.76
C ARG A 19 -8.70 4.20 7.20
N TYR A 20 -9.62 3.91 8.13
CA TYR A 20 -9.30 3.70 9.54
C TYR A 20 -9.19 2.19 9.79
N ASN A 21 -8.08 1.76 10.35
CA ASN A 21 -7.80 0.38 10.73
C ASN A 21 -7.89 0.29 12.25
N HIS A 22 -8.96 -0.36 12.74
CA HIS A 22 -9.14 -0.66 14.16
C HIS A 22 -8.64 -2.07 14.47
N ASN A 23 -7.78 -2.20 15.47
CA ASN A 23 -7.36 -3.50 15.98
C ASN A 23 -8.36 -3.99 17.03
N ASN A 24 -8.87 -5.20 16.87
CA ASN A 24 -9.81 -5.80 17.84
C ASN A 24 -9.12 -6.36 19.11
N TYR A 25 -7.87 -5.99 19.34
CA TYR A 25 -7.07 -6.40 20.49
C TYR A 25 -6.15 -5.25 20.92
N SER A 26 -5.87 -5.20 22.22
CA SER A 26 -4.95 -4.22 22.80
C SER A 26 -3.51 -4.74 22.83
N SER A 27 -2.56 -3.84 22.85
CA SER A 27 -1.12 -4.07 22.96
C SER A 27 -0.51 -3.03 23.90
N THR A 28 0.67 -3.30 24.42
CA THR A 28 1.39 -2.33 25.26
C THR A 28 1.85 -1.15 24.41
N ASP A 29 1.42 0.05 24.78
CA ASP A 29 1.78 1.32 24.13
C ASP A 29 3.17 1.81 24.57
N LEU A 30 3.56 3.01 24.12
CA LEU A 30 4.85 3.62 24.48
C LEU A 30 4.94 4.07 25.94
N ASN A 31 3.81 4.21 26.64
CA ASN A 31 3.74 4.58 28.06
C ASN A 31 3.71 3.34 28.99
N GLY A 32 3.59 2.14 28.42
CA GLY A 32 3.48 0.88 29.16
C GLY A 32 2.04 0.46 29.47
N GLU A 33 1.06 1.20 28.97
CA GLU A 33 -0.38 0.94 29.17
C GLU A 33 -0.94 0.09 28.03
N LEU A 34 -2.09 -0.55 28.25
CA LEU A 34 -2.78 -1.31 27.20
C LEU A 34 -3.69 -0.41 26.38
N ASP A 35 -3.45 -0.35 25.07
CA ASP A 35 -4.28 0.38 24.12
C ASP A 35 -4.32 -0.33 22.75
N ASN A 36 -5.24 0.05 21.87
CA ASN A 36 -5.37 -0.51 20.53
C ASN A 36 -4.39 0.20 19.59
N ASN A 37 -3.53 -0.56 18.90
CA ASN A 37 -2.60 0.00 17.91
C ASN A 37 -3.31 0.32 16.58
N ASP A 38 -4.28 1.22 16.66
CA ASP A 38 -5.09 1.67 15.54
C ASP A 38 -4.27 2.57 14.60
N SER A 39 -4.62 2.54 13.31
CA SER A 39 -3.96 3.38 12.32
C SER A 39 -4.93 4.00 11.33
N TYR A 40 -4.56 5.18 10.85
CA TYR A 40 -5.18 5.81 9.71
C TYR A 40 -4.31 5.65 8.48
N GLU A 41 -4.93 5.41 7.34
CA GLU A 41 -4.26 5.17 6.07
C GLU A 41 -4.85 6.03 4.96
N ILE A 42 -3.96 6.66 4.20
CA ILE A 42 -4.26 7.35 2.95
C ILE A 42 -3.55 6.61 1.83
N GLY A 43 -4.30 5.88 1.01
CA GLY A 43 -3.79 5.20 -0.18
C GLY A 43 -4.09 6.00 -1.44
N ASN A 44 -3.13 6.08 -2.36
CA ASN A 44 -3.37 6.65 -3.68
C ASN A 44 -3.05 5.60 -4.74
N TYR A 45 -3.86 5.49 -5.77
CA TYR A 45 -3.69 4.52 -6.86
C TYR A 45 -3.69 5.26 -8.18
N TRP A 46 -2.51 5.46 -8.74
CA TRP A 46 -2.30 6.13 -10.01
C TRP A 46 -2.21 5.05 -11.09
N ASN A 47 -3.30 4.83 -11.83
CA ASN A 47 -3.38 3.76 -12.81
C ASN A 47 -3.14 4.30 -14.21
N PHE A 48 -2.17 3.72 -14.90
CA PHE A 48 -1.79 4.06 -16.27
C PHE A 48 -2.00 2.86 -17.19
N ILE A 49 -2.73 3.08 -18.28
CA ILE A 49 -2.77 2.19 -19.44
C ILE A 49 -1.72 2.72 -20.41
N ILE A 50 -0.59 2.04 -20.52
CA ILE A 50 0.53 2.46 -21.36
C ILE A 50 0.31 1.97 -22.80
N THR A 51 -0.13 0.72 -22.93
CA THR A 51 -0.59 0.13 -24.20
C THR A 51 -1.86 -0.71 -23.94
N ASP A 52 -2.41 -1.30 -24.99
CA ASP A 52 -3.50 -2.29 -24.91
C ASP A 52 -3.16 -3.50 -24.01
N LYS A 53 -1.87 -3.85 -23.92
CA LYS A 53 -1.38 -4.98 -23.12
C LYS A 53 -0.66 -4.58 -21.84
N PHE A 54 -0.04 -3.40 -21.80
CA PHE A 54 0.82 -3.00 -20.70
C PHE A 54 0.17 -1.92 -19.84
N SER A 55 0.13 -2.15 -18.53
CA SER A 55 -0.37 -1.20 -17.54
C SER A 55 0.59 -1.08 -16.37
N TYR A 56 0.59 0.10 -15.76
CA TYR A 56 1.40 0.45 -14.62
C TYR A 56 0.52 1.08 -13.54
N THR A 57 0.72 0.68 -12.29
CA THR A 57 0.12 1.36 -11.14
C THR A 57 1.20 1.82 -10.18
N PHE A 58 1.16 3.11 -9.84
CA PHE A 58 1.94 3.69 -8.74
C PHE A 58 1.04 3.85 -7.53
N GLU A 59 1.41 3.23 -6.41
CA GLU A 59 0.60 3.15 -5.20
C GLU A 59 1.38 3.63 -3.96
N PRO A 60 1.40 4.93 -3.65
CA PRO A 60 1.91 5.42 -2.37
C PRO A 60 0.81 5.37 -1.31
N HIS A 61 1.12 4.71 -0.20
CA HIS A 61 0.30 4.62 0.99
C HIS A 61 1.02 5.31 2.15
N TYR A 62 0.30 6.17 2.85
CA TYR A 62 0.73 6.79 4.10
C TYR A 62 -0.05 6.19 5.25
N PHE A 63 0.65 5.77 6.29
CA PHE A 63 0.07 5.24 7.52
C PHE A 63 0.45 6.13 8.70
N TYR A 64 -0.49 6.37 9.61
CA TYR A 64 -0.29 7.09 10.85
C TYR A 64 -0.93 6.30 12.00
N ASN A 65 -0.14 5.94 13.01
CA ASN A 65 -0.66 5.33 14.24
C ASN A 65 -1.46 6.39 15.01
N VAL A 66 -2.67 6.06 15.45
CA VAL A 66 -3.57 7.05 16.09
C VAL A 66 -3.18 7.24 17.55
N ASN A 67 -3.03 6.14 18.27
CA ASN A 67 -2.67 6.09 19.67
C ASN A 67 -1.14 6.17 19.87
N ASP A 68 -0.66 5.98 21.11
CA ASP A 68 0.75 6.13 21.47
C ASP A 68 1.59 4.90 21.09
N PHE A 69 1.61 4.63 19.79
CA PHE A 69 2.41 3.58 19.16
C PHE A 69 3.31 4.18 18.08
N ASN A 70 4.46 3.54 17.86
CA ASN A 70 5.31 3.79 16.71
C ASN A 70 5.21 2.63 15.72
N SER A 71 5.31 2.96 14.44
CA SER A 71 5.65 2.02 13.39
C SER A 71 7.09 1.50 13.58
N SER A 72 7.45 0.40 12.92
CA SER A 72 8.77 -0.22 13.12
C SER A 72 9.95 0.63 12.61
N ASN A 73 9.69 1.78 11.98
CA ASN A 73 10.69 2.81 11.66
C ASN A 73 11.02 3.74 12.84
N GLY A 74 10.37 3.56 13.98
CA GLY A 74 10.59 4.34 15.20
C GLY A 74 9.81 5.66 15.25
N THR A 75 8.89 5.88 14.31
CA THR A 75 8.05 7.08 14.28
C THR A 75 6.56 6.72 14.25
N LYS A 76 5.69 7.70 14.48
CA LYS A 76 4.23 7.52 14.48
C LYS A 76 3.63 7.30 13.08
N HIS A 77 4.45 7.36 12.02
CA HIS A 77 3.98 7.18 10.65
C HIS A 77 4.98 6.42 9.78
N HIS A 78 4.53 5.87 8.67
CA HIS A 78 5.42 5.31 7.66
C HIS A 78 4.78 5.35 6.27
N TRP A 79 5.60 5.11 5.26
CA TRP A 79 5.17 5.05 3.87
C TRP A 79 5.33 3.63 3.29
N GLU A 80 4.37 3.22 2.47
CA GLU A 80 4.56 2.08 1.57
C GLU A 80 4.39 2.56 0.13
N ILE A 81 5.44 2.45 -0.68
CA ILE A 81 5.43 2.82 -2.10
C ILE A 81 5.49 1.55 -2.92
N THR A 82 4.46 1.29 -3.72
CA THR A 82 4.40 0.12 -4.60
C THR A 82 4.34 0.54 -6.07
N ASN A 83 5.19 -0.08 -6.88
CA ASN A 83 5.23 0.09 -8.33
C ASN A 83 4.84 -1.25 -8.95
N THR A 84 3.64 -1.35 -9.52
CA THR A 84 3.13 -2.60 -10.11
C THR A 84 3.04 -2.50 -11.62
N PHE A 85 3.74 -3.38 -12.31
CA PHE A 85 3.75 -3.51 -13.76
C PHE A 85 2.96 -4.76 -14.15
N ARG A 86 1.99 -4.64 -15.05
CA ARG A 86 1.17 -5.77 -15.51
C ARG A 86 1.17 -5.87 -17.02
N TYR A 87 1.26 -7.09 -17.54
CA TYR A 87 1.29 -7.36 -18.97
C TYR A 87 0.23 -8.40 -19.36
N ARG A 88 -0.71 -8.04 -20.22
CA ARG A 88 -1.77 -8.91 -20.73
C ARG A 88 -1.22 -9.81 -21.83
N ILE A 89 -1.14 -11.11 -21.55
CA ILE A 89 -0.75 -12.09 -22.57
C ILE A 89 -1.93 -12.41 -23.47
N ASN A 90 -3.09 -12.69 -22.87
CA ASN A 90 -4.37 -12.97 -23.52
C ASN A 90 -5.53 -12.67 -22.56
N GLU A 91 -6.76 -13.02 -22.94
CA GLU A 91 -7.97 -12.79 -22.13
C GLU A 91 -7.88 -13.42 -20.73
N HIS A 92 -7.17 -14.55 -20.61
CA HIS A 92 -7.06 -15.30 -19.36
C HIS A 92 -5.85 -14.92 -18.50
N TRP A 93 -4.70 -14.52 -19.08
CA TRP A 93 -3.44 -14.39 -18.34
C TRP A 93 -2.94 -12.95 -18.22
N LEU A 94 -2.71 -12.52 -16.97
CA LEU A 94 -2.12 -11.23 -16.60
C LEU A 94 -0.99 -11.42 -15.56
N PRO A 95 0.24 -11.77 -15.98
CA PRO A 95 1.41 -11.66 -15.13
C PRO A 95 1.65 -10.23 -14.65
N TYR A 96 2.28 -10.11 -13.48
CA TYR A 96 2.68 -8.84 -12.90
C TYR A 96 4.00 -8.95 -12.13
N PHE A 97 4.66 -7.80 -12.02
CA PHE A 97 5.89 -7.58 -11.26
C PHE A 97 5.71 -6.35 -10.37
N GLU A 98 6.10 -6.44 -9.11
CA GLU A 98 6.02 -5.33 -8.15
C GLU A 98 7.36 -5.03 -7.52
N LEU A 99 7.68 -3.74 -7.45
CA LEU A 99 8.77 -3.19 -6.66
C LEU A 99 8.17 -2.34 -5.54
N ARG A 100 8.45 -2.72 -4.29
CA ARG A 100 7.93 -2.04 -3.12
C ARG A 100 9.04 -1.56 -2.21
N TRP A 101 8.89 -0.35 -1.71
CA TRP A 101 9.64 0.18 -0.58
C TRP A 101 8.66 0.42 0.56
N LEU A 102 8.90 -0.19 1.72
CA LEU A 102 7.97 -0.22 2.85
C LEU A 102 8.49 0.59 4.04
N ASP A 103 9.23 1.67 3.75
CA ASP A 103 9.96 2.45 4.75
C ASP A 103 11.04 1.61 5.46
N ARG A 104 11.63 2.19 6.50
CA ARG A 104 12.54 1.57 7.45
C ARG A 104 11.81 0.64 8.42
N ASN A 105 10.92 -0.21 7.91
CA ASN A 105 9.95 -0.98 8.68
C ASN A 105 10.42 -2.41 9.04
N VAL A 106 11.69 -2.75 8.81
CA VAL A 106 12.28 -3.98 9.36
C VAL A 106 12.61 -3.77 10.84
N GLY A 107 11.75 -4.28 11.71
CA GLY A 107 11.99 -4.35 13.14
C GLY A 107 13.07 -5.36 13.52
N PRO A 108 13.77 -5.19 14.66
CA PRO A 108 13.70 -4.04 15.58
C PRO A 108 14.63 -2.86 15.19
N TYR A 109 15.35 -2.95 14.07
CA TYR A 109 16.51 -2.06 13.82
C TYR A 109 16.21 -0.84 12.93
N HIS A 110 14.95 -0.54 12.66
CA HIS A 110 14.54 0.55 11.76
C HIS A 110 15.32 0.48 10.43
N ARG A 111 15.38 -0.71 9.80
CA ARG A 111 16.14 -0.90 8.55
C ARG A 111 15.23 -0.82 7.35
N GLU A 112 15.81 -0.36 6.25
CA GLU A 112 15.17 -0.30 4.93
C GLU A 112 14.53 -1.63 4.55
N GLN A 113 13.24 -1.59 4.21
CA GLN A 113 12.49 -2.73 3.73
C GLN A 113 12.16 -2.56 2.25
N ASN A 114 12.82 -3.35 1.42
CA ASN A 114 12.52 -3.45 0.00
C ASN A 114 11.92 -4.83 -0.31
N GLN A 115 10.93 -4.88 -1.18
CA GLN A 115 10.27 -6.11 -1.58
C GLN A 115 10.11 -6.18 -3.09
N ILE A 116 10.44 -7.34 -3.65
CA ILE A 116 10.21 -7.69 -5.04
C ILE A 116 9.15 -8.79 -5.07
N ARG A 117 8.10 -8.62 -5.87
CA ARG A 117 7.03 -9.62 -6.05
C ARG A 117 6.85 -9.93 -7.53
N ILE A 118 6.59 -11.21 -7.81
CA ILE A 118 6.18 -11.69 -9.13
C ILE A 118 4.93 -12.53 -8.91
N GLY A 119 3.93 -12.33 -9.76
CA GLY A 119 2.72 -13.14 -9.72
C GLY A 119 1.99 -13.12 -11.05
N ALA A 120 0.87 -13.84 -11.11
CA ALA A 120 -0.02 -13.84 -12.25
C ALA A 120 -1.46 -13.92 -11.80
N LYS A 121 -2.33 -13.19 -12.51
CA LYS A 121 -3.79 -13.29 -12.35
C LYS A 121 -4.36 -14.06 -13.53
N TYR A 122 -5.17 -15.07 -13.22
CA TYR A 122 -5.96 -15.84 -14.19
C TYR A 122 -7.42 -15.35 -14.17
N PHE A 123 -8.04 -15.22 -15.35
CA PHE A 123 -9.46 -14.87 -15.52
C PHE A 123 -10.19 -16.10 -16.10
N PHE A 124 -11.22 -16.57 -15.39
CA PHE A 124 -12.07 -17.69 -15.80
C PHE A 124 -13.09 -17.27 -16.86
#